data_AF-A0A1I7IRH1-F1
#
_entry.id   AF-A0A1I7IRH1-F1
#
_cell.length_a   1.000
_cell.length_b   1.000
_cell.length_c   1.000
_cell.angle_alpha   90.00
_cell.angle_beta   90.00
_cell.angle_gamma   90.00
#
_symmetry.space_group_name_H-M   'P 1'
#
loop_
_entity.id
_entity.type
_entity.pdbx_description
1 polymer ?
#
loop_
_entity_poly.entity_id
_entity_poly.type
_entity_poly.pdbx_seq_one_letter_code
_entity_poly.pdbx_strand_id
1 'polypeptide(L)'
;MNNIIIRKETKEDYYNTEHMVMRAFWNINGPGCNEHLMVHKLRESKDYLPELSRVAELDGQIVGAIFYTRAKVVADEMEHEVLTFGPLAVEPTLFSTGIGKKLLEETTALAKEAGYKGIVLCGEPEYYPKHGFATCDHFGIVHPKYGNFDAFMALPLNEGFDKIRGKFYEASVYEECGNPAEIATYNEKFPYYKPLKLSCQWLHKERLGRISEVERNIYTIRFFEKDIQGRIKGSFYGENPEKLPVVGDYVTFNYNPIGDSVITSVCERTSFLQRPDQAKTGVMQYMVANADYSFIVTSLNDDYSYNRIARYVSVVLQGDSVPVVVLTKSDLCGNVGRYVREVESISDKVRVHAISALYDIGLDELNEYLIPGKTICLLGSSGAGKSTLLNALVGDDVMKTGKIRESDSKGRHTTTHRQLIQLASGVSIIDTPGMREIGMAKTEEGIDNTFSDILELACMCKFSDCKHESEPGCAVRAAIERGELSEERLELYRNLGRENVRNYAKKKEISKWAKKMKNFKDKNNWGSF
;
A
#
# COMPACT_ATOMS: atom_id res chain seq x y z
N MET A 1 6.54 13.85 30.13
CA MET A 1 6.96 14.23 28.76
C MET A 1 8.02 15.31 28.89
N ASN A 2 9.26 14.93 29.21
CA ASN A 2 10.37 15.87 29.41
C ASN A 2 11.45 15.34 28.46
N ASN A 3 11.72 15.95 27.29
CA ASN A 3 12.29 17.29 27.16
C ASN A 3 12.02 17.85 25.74
N ILE A 4 10.83 18.38 25.45
CA ILE A 4 10.59 19.07 24.18
C ILE A 4 11.28 20.43 24.24
N ILE A 5 12.20 20.68 23.30
CA ILE A 5 12.93 21.94 23.16
C ILE A 5 12.32 22.70 21.99
N ILE A 6 11.86 23.93 22.22
CA ILE A 6 11.45 24.83 21.15
C ILE A 6 12.62 25.77 20.86
N ARG A 7 13.05 25.80 19.59
CA ARG A 7 14.19 26.63 19.17
C ARG A 7 14.03 27.11 17.73
N LYS A 8 14.91 28.03 17.33
CA LYS A 8 15.05 28.40 15.92
C LYS A 8 15.58 27.21 15.12
N GLU A 9 15.10 27.10 13.89
CA GLU A 9 15.61 26.15 12.92
C GLU A 9 17.04 26.55 12.48
N THR A 10 17.90 25.56 12.28
CA THR A 10 19.22 25.70 11.68
C THR A 10 19.26 25.02 10.31
N LYS A 11 20.27 25.32 9.49
CA LYS A 11 20.41 24.69 8.17
C LYS A 11 20.55 23.16 8.24
N GLU A 12 21.10 22.63 9.33
CA GLU A 12 21.25 21.18 9.55
C GLU A 12 19.89 20.49 9.77
N ASP A 13 18.88 21.24 10.21
CA ASP A 13 17.53 20.71 10.45
C ASP A 13 16.70 20.60 9.16
N TYR A 14 17.05 21.32 8.10
CA TYR A 14 16.15 21.58 6.95
C TYR A 14 15.56 20.30 6.36
N TYR A 15 16.40 19.29 6.13
CA TYR A 15 15.96 18.00 5.60
C TYR A 15 14.97 17.30 6.55
N ASN A 16 15.30 17.22 7.84
CA ASN A 16 14.46 16.54 8.83
C ASN A 16 13.14 17.29 9.05
N THR A 17 13.17 18.62 9.03
CA THR A 17 11.96 19.45 9.13
C THR A 17 11.06 19.26 7.92
N GLU A 18 11.61 19.30 6.70
CA GLU A 18 10.84 19.08 5.47
C GLU A 18 10.26 17.66 5.42
N HIS A 19 11.04 16.65 5.81
CA HIS A 19 10.54 15.26 5.87
C HIS A 19 9.41 15.11 6.89
N MET A 20 9.56 15.69 8.08
CA MET A 20 8.50 15.69 9.11
C MET A 20 7.24 16.42 8.63
N VAL A 21 7.39 17.57 7.96
CA VAL A 21 6.27 18.31 7.35
C VAL A 21 5.58 17.47 6.27
N MET A 22 6.35 16.84 5.38
CA MET A 22 5.81 15.93 4.36
C MET A 22 4.93 14.87 5.00
N ARG A 23 5.43 14.18 6.04
CA ARG A 23 4.69 13.15 6.78
C ARG A 23 3.44 13.70 7.47
N ALA A 24 3.53 14.90 8.04
CA ALA A 24 2.43 15.54 8.76
C ALA A 24 1.24 15.89 7.86
N PHE A 25 1.45 16.06 6.55
CA PHE A 25 0.40 16.45 5.59
C PHE A 25 0.11 15.40 4.52
N TRP A 26 0.94 14.35 4.40
CA TRP A 26 0.79 13.32 3.36
C TRP A 26 -0.59 12.67 3.36
N ASN A 27 -1.29 12.75 2.24
CA ASN A 27 -2.65 12.22 2.04
C ASN A 27 -3.75 12.88 2.91
N ILE A 28 -3.47 13.98 3.63
CA ILE A 28 -4.46 14.64 4.50
C ILE A 28 -5.49 15.42 3.71
N ASN A 29 -5.04 16.30 2.81
CA ASN A 29 -5.90 17.23 2.04
C ASN A 29 -6.16 16.78 0.59
N GLY A 30 -5.48 15.72 0.15
CA GLY A 30 -5.33 15.37 -1.26
C GLY A 30 -4.36 14.19 -1.40
N PRO A 31 -4.25 13.51 -2.56
CA PRO A 31 -3.20 12.52 -2.78
C PRO A 31 -1.82 13.18 -2.71
N GLY A 32 -0.94 12.69 -1.84
CA GLY A 32 0.36 13.31 -1.57
C GLY A 32 0.23 14.59 -0.74
N CYS A 33 1.20 15.49 -0.88
CA CYS A 33 1.21 16.81 -0.25
C CYS A 33 2.24 17.71 -0.94
N ASN A 34 2.24 19.02 -0.63
CA ASN A 34 3.22 19.99 -1.15
C ASN A 34 3.84 20.88 -0.05
N GLU A 35 3.46 20.66 1.21
CA GLU A 35 3.80 21.52 2.34
C GLU A 35 5.30 21.51 2.65
N HIS A 36 6.01 20.43 2.34
CA HIS A 36 7.48 20.35 2.49
C HIS A 36 8.23 21.16 1.42
N LEU A 37 7.74 21.16 0.17
CA LEU A 37 8.23 22.08 -0.87
C LEU A 37 7.91 23.54 -0.51
N MET A 38 6.74 23.77 0.07
CA MET A 38 6.35 25.10 0.57
C MET A 38 7.30 25.57 1.67
N VAL A 39 7.64 24.72 2.64
CA VAL A 39 8.65 25.04 3.65
C VAL A 39 10.01 25.35 3.04
N HIS A 40 10.43 24.60 2.02
CA HIS A 40 11.66 24.89 1.29
C HIS A 40 11.65 26.31 0.70
N LYS A 41 10.63 26.64 -0.10
CA LYS A 41 10.50 27.96 -0.75
C LYS A 41 10.26 29.09 0.24
N LEU A 42 9.59 28.82 1.37
CA LEU A 42 9.37 29.80 2.43
C LEU A 42 10.70 30.37 2.92
N ARG A 43 11.73 29.54 3.12
CA ARG A 43 13.03 30.02 3.62
C ARG A 43 13.74 31.00 2.66
N GLU A 44 13.36 31.01 1.39
CA GLU A 44 13.88 31.90 0.36
C GLU A 44 12.99 33.15 0.13
N SER A 45 11.78 33.14 0.68
CA SER A 45 10.83 34.24 0.54
C SER A 45 11.27 35.48 1.31
N LYS A 46 11.11 36.66 0.69
CA LYS A 46 11.29 37.95 1.35
C LYS A 46 10.31 38.18 2.51
N ASP A 47 9.18 37.48 2.51
CA ASP A 47 8.12 37.64 3.50
C ASP A 47 8.30 36.70 4.69
N TYR A 48 9.28 35.78 4.64
CA TYR A 48 9.57 34.84 5.71
C TYR A 48 10.16 35.51 6.96
N LEU A 49 9.67 35.05 8.12
CA LEU A 49 10.03 35.57 9.45
C LEU A 49 10.76 34.47 10.26
N PRO A 50 12.08 34.28 10.05
CA PRO A 50 12.87 33.27 10.77
C PRO A 50 12.98 33.54 12.28
N GLU A 51 12.80 34.80 12.71
CA GLU A 51 12.82 35.19 14.11
C GLU A 51 11.58 34.71 14.88
N LEU A 52 10.44 34.53 14.20
CA LEU A 52 9.21 33.96 14.77
C LEU A 52 9.10 32.46 14.54
N SER A 53 9.59 31.96 13.42
CA SER A 53 9.47 30.53 13.07
C SER A 53 10.25 29.63 14.04
N ARG A 54 9.68 28.48 14.39
CA ARG A 54 10.24 27.57 15.39
C ARG A 54 10.12 26.12 14.97
N VAL A 55 11.09 25.32 15.42
CA VAL A 55 11.02 23.86 15.42
C VAL A 55 10.89 23.35 16.85
N ALA A 56 10.20 22.24 17.02
CA ALA A 56 10.15 21.47 18.25
C ALA A 56 11.06 20.24 18.08
N GLU A 57 11.99 20.09 19.00
CA GLU A 57 12.93 18.98 19.07
C GLU A 57 12.59 18.08 20.26
N LEU A 58 12.62 16.76 20.05
CA LEU A 58 12.49 15.75 21.09
C LEU A 58 13.57 14.69 20.87
N ASP A 59 14.44 14.49 21.86
CA ASP A 59 15.53 13.51 21.82
C ASP A 59 16.42 13.63 20.56
N GLY A 60 16.73 14.87 20.15
CA GLY A 60 17.54 15.16 18.96
C GLY A 60 16.80 15.06 17.62
N GLN A 61 15.51 14.76 17.62
CA GLN A 61 14.69 14.65 16.42
C GLN A 61 13.73 15.83 16.29
N ILE A 62 13.57 16.36 15.07
CA ILE A 62 12.55 17.36 14.79
C ILE A 62 11.17 16.70 14.76
N VAL A 63 10.28 17.13 15.65
CA VAL A 63 8.94 16.54 15.86
C VAL A 63 7.81 17.52 15.64
N GLY A 64 8.12 18.78 15.35
CA GLY A 64 7.12 19.77 14.95
C GLY A 64 7.79 21.04 14.44
N ALA A 65 7.03 21.83 13.69
CA ALA A 65 7.51 23.10 13.16
C ALA A 65 6.35 24.06 12.91
N ILE A 66 6.62 25.36 13.00
CA ILE A 66 5.71 26.43 12.63
C ILE A 66 6.47 27.51 11.88
N PHE A 67 5.97 27.89 10.71
CA PHE A 67 6.61 28.86 9.82
C PHE A 67 5.73 30.10 9.65
N TYR A 68 6.29 31.26 9.95
CA TYR A 68 5.61 32.56 9.86
C TYR A 68 6.04 33.34 8.62
N THR A 69 5.08 34.06 8.04
CA THR A 69 5.33 35.06 7.01
C THR A 69 4.56 36.34 7.28
N ARG A 70 5.04 37.44 6.69
CA ARG A 70 4.26 38.67 6.56
C ARG A 70 3.08 38.41 5.61
N ALA A 71 1.94 38.96 6.00
CA ALA A 71 0.75 39.05 5.18
C ALA A 71 0.17 40.47 5.29
N LYS A 72 -0.85 40.79 4.50
CA LYS A 72 -1.47 42.11 4.53
C LYS A 72 -2.97 42.05 4.46
N VAL A 73 -3.61 43.01 5.12
CA VAL A 73 -5.02 43.32 4.95
C VAL A 73 -5.12 44.68 4.26
N VAL A 74 -5.87 44.74 3.16
CA VAL A 74 -5.97 45.93 2.31
C VAL A 74 -7.40 46.44 2.28
N ALA A 75 -7.59 47.72 2.62
CA ALA A 75 -8.85 48.45 2.48
C ALA A 75 -8.57 49.85 1.94
N ASP A 76 -9.33 50.27 0.92
CA ASP A 76 -9.27 51.64 0.34
C ASP A 76 -7.84 52.16 0.10
N GLU A 77 -7.01 51.31 -0.53
CA GLU A 77 -5.58 51.55 -0.82
C GLU A 77 -4.63 51.61 0.40
N MET A 78 -5.15 51.47 1.62
CA MET A 78 -4.34 51.33 2.84
C MET A 78 -3.95 49.87 3.07
N GLU A 79 -2.65 49.63 3.24
CA GLU A 79 -2.12 48.31 3.59
C GLU A 79 -1.82 48.23 5.10
N HIS A 80 -2.38 47.22 5.74
CA HIS A 80 -2.07 46.86 7.12
C HIS A 80 -1.28 45.56 7.16
N GLU A 81 -0.03 45.63 7.64
CA GLU A 81 0.76 44.43 7.88
C GLU A 81 0.14 43.60 9.04
N VAL A 82 -0.02 42.31 8.77
CA VAL A 82 -0.42 41.28 9.72
C VAL A 82 0.48 40.06 9.54
N LEU A 83 0.36 39.08 10.43
CA LEU A 83 1.04 37.80 10.28
C LEU A 83 0.12 36.75 9.68
N THR A 84 0.69 35.79 8.96
CA THR A 84 0.11 34.46 8.77
C THR A 84 1.16 33.43 9.15
N PHE A 85 0.72 32.19 9.39
CA PHE A 85 1.64 31.07 9.53
C PHE A 85 1.10 29.83 8.83
N GLY A 86 2.01 29.02 8.35
CA GLY A 86 1.69 27.80 7.63
C GLY A 86 2.96 27.25 6.97
N PRO A 87 3.27 25.94 7.15
CA PRO A 87 2.51 24.98 7.93
C PRO A 87 2.80 25.05 9.45
N LEU A 88 1.79 24.71 10.27
CA LEU A 88 2.00 24.19 11.63
C LEU A 88 1.98 22.66 11.53
N ALA A 89 3.16 22.04 11.57
CA ALA A 89 3.35 20.62 11.40
C ALA A 89 3.72 19.94 12.72
N VAL A 90 3.21 18.74 12.95
CA VAL A 90 3.61 17.87 14.06
C VAL A 90 3.79 16.47 13.51
N GLU A 91 4.87 15.80 13.92
CA GLU A 91 5.14 14.40 13.55
C GLU A 91 3.88 13.55 13.83
N PRO A 92 3.31 12.87 12.81
CA PRO A 92 2.01 12.20 12.92
C PRO A 92 1.98 11.14 14.01
N THR A 93 3.12 10.52 14.33
CA THR A 93 3.23 9.53 15.41
C THR A 93 3.32 10.13 16.83
N LEU A 94 3.40 11.46 16.93
CA LEU A 94 3.35 12.25 18.17
C LEU A 94 2.16 13.20 18.18
N PHE A 95 1.14 12.94 17.36
CA PHE A 95 -0.05 13.76 17.32
C PHE A 95 -0.80 13.77 18.66
N SER A 96 -1.50 14.86 18.97
CA SER A 96 -2.24 15.06 20.23
C SER A 96 -1.38 15.00 21.52
N THR A 97 -0.06 15.17 21.42
CA THR A 97 0.85 15.24 22.60
C THR A 97 1.10 16.67 23.10
N GLY A 98 0.47 17.67 22.48
CA GLY A 98 0.61 19.09 22.85
C GLY A 98 1.77 19.84 22.19
N ILE A 99 2.57 19.20 21.31
CA ILE A 99 3.67 19.85 20.57
C ILE A 99 3.17 21.08 19.79
N GLY A 100 2.11 20.92 18.98
CA GLY A 100 1.55 22.02 18.19
C GLY A 100 1.06 23.19 19.05
N LYS A 101 0.43 22.89 20.20
CA LYS A 101 0.02 23.90 21.18
C LYS A 101 1.23 24.68 21.71
N LYS A 102 2.31 24.00 22.11
CA LYS A 102 3.51 24.66 22.63
C LYS A 102 4.18 25.55 21.58
N LEU A 103 4.27 25.08 20.32
CA LEU A 103 4.78 25.88 19.20
C LEU A 103 3.95 27.15 18.98
N LEU A 104 2.63 27.01 18.99
CA LEU A 104 1.71 28.13 18.82
C LEU A 104 1.82 29.13 19.98
N GLU A 105 1.86 28.66 21.23
CA GLU A 105 2.00 29.52 22.42
C GLU A 105 3.31 30.31 22.40
N GLU A 106 4.44 29.65 22.17
CA GLU A 106 5.77 30.27 22.07
C GLU A 106 5.80 31.35 20.98
N THR A 107 5.35 31.00 19.76
CA THR A 107 5.43 31.92 18.63
C THR A 107 4.44 33.07 18.70
N THR A 108 3.27 32.85 19.32
CA THR A 108 2.31 33.93 19.61
C THR A 108 2.90 34.93 20.62
N ALA A 109 3.63 34.45 21.65
CA ALA A 109 4.30 35.32 22.60
C ALA A 109 5.37 36.18 21.91
N LEU A 110 6.21 35.56 21.08
CA LEU A 110 7.24 36.26 20.29
C LEU A 110 6.63 37.29 19.33
N ALA A 111 5.51 36.97 18.68
CA ALA A 111 4.81 37.89 17.80
C ALA A 111 4.26 39.12 18.55
N LYS A 112 3.74 38.91 19.77
CA LYS A 112 3.30 40.01 20.66
C LYS A 112 4.47 40.89 21.09
N GLU A 113 5.57 40.28 21.51
CA GLU A 113 6.79 41.00 21.91
C GLU A 113 7.39 41.82 20.77
N ALA A 114 7.32 41.30 19.53
CA ALA A 114 7.74 42.01 18.33
C ALA A 114 6.77 43.12 17.88
N GLY A 115 5.60 43.26 18.53
CA GLY A 115 4.66 44.35 18.28
C GLY A 115 3.68 44.13 17.11
N TYR A 116 3.61 42.92 16.56
CA TYR A 116 2.64 42.60 15.50
C TYR A 116 1.21 42.72 16.02
N LYS A 117 0.30 43.22 15.17
CA LYS A 117 -1.09 43.53 15.56
C LYS A 117 -1.99 42.31 15.62
N GLY A 118 -1.81 41.36 14.71
CA GLY A 118 -2.63 40.17 14.65
C GLY A 118 -2.11 39.11 13.69
N ILE A 119 -2.67 37.92 13.82
CA ILE A 119 -2.45 36.79 12.93
C ILE A 119 -3.76 36.53 12.18
N VAL A 120 -3.70 36.30 10.88
CA VAL A 120 -4.84 35.91 10.02
C VAL A 120 -4.42 34.67 9.24
N LEU A 121 -5.26 33.64 9.19
CA LEU A 121 -4.93 32.36 8.52
C LEU A 121 -6.17 31.61 8.02
N CYS A 122 -5.93 30.66 7.12
CA CYS A 122 -6.87 29.58 6.82
C CYS A 122 -6.40 28.29 7.54
N GLY A 123 -7.23 27.71 8.40
CA GLY A 123 -6.82 26.58 9.24
C GLY A 123 -7.97 25.74 9.78
N GLU A 124 -7.64 24.71 10.58
CA GLU A 124 -8.60 23.74 11.09
C GLU A 124 -9.64 24.37 12.06
N PRO A 125 -10.95 24.40 11.69
CA PRO A 125 -12.01 25.08 12.46
C PRO A 125 -12.20 24.52 13.86
N GLU A 126 -11.89 23.25 14.11
CA GLU A 126 -12.02 22.66 15.44
C GLU A 126 -10.77 22.85 16.33
N TYR A 127 -9.64 23.27 15.76
CA TYR A 127 -8.38 23.38 16.48
C TYR A 127 -8.11 24.80 16.96
N TYR A 128 -8.06 25.77 16.04
CA TYR A 128 -7.60 27.12 16.35
C TYR A 128 -8.51 27.92 17.30
N PRO A 129 -9.85 27.74 17.33
CA PRO A 129 -10.69 28.44 18.31
C PRO A 129 -10.34 28.13 19.77
N LYS A 130 -9.78 26.94 20.05
CA LYS A 130 -9.28 26.57 21.39
C LYS A 130 -8.06 27.39 21.82
N HIS A 131 -7.45 28.12 20.89
CA HIS A 131 -6.28 28.97 21.08
C HIS A 131 -6.60 30.47 20.90
N GLY A 132 -7.89 30.84 20.91
CA GLY A 132 -8.34 32.24 20.88
C GLY A 132 -8.53 32.82 19.48
N PHE A 133 -8.38 32.02 18.43
CA PHE A 133 -8.76 32.45 17.08
C PHE A 133 -10.28 32.56 16.96
N ALA A 134 -10.74 33.58 16.25
CA ALA A 134 -12.14 33.76 15.88
C ALA A 134 -12.26 33.93 14.37
N THR A 135 -13.43 33.62 13.81
CA THR A 135 -13.69 33.77 12.38
C THR A 135 -13.53 35.22 11.93
N CYS A 136 -13.01 35.43 10.71
CA CYS A 136 -12.60 36.76 10.25
C CYS A 136 -13.76 37.76 10.05
N ASP A 137 -15.00 37.28 9.98
CA ASP A 137 -16.20 38.11 9.90
C ASP A 137 -16.38 38.98 11.16
N HIS A 138 -15.92 38.50 12.32
CA HIS A 138 -15.89 39.28 13.56
C HIS A 138 -14.99 40.52 13.46
N PHE A 139 -14.02 40.49 12.54
CA PHE A 139 -13.04 41.52 12.35
C PHE A 139 -13.20 42.25 11.02
N GLY A 140 -14.29 42.05 10.26
CA GLY A 140 -14.46 42.66 8.94
C GLY A 140 -13.25 42.44 7.99
N ILE A 141 -12.58 41.29 8.12
CA ILE A 141 -11.53 40.84 7.21
C ILE A 141 -12.13 39.76 6.31
N VAL A 142 -11.89 39.83 5.00
CA VAL A 142 -12.55 38.97 4.01
C VAL A 142 -11.49 38.28 3.13
N HIS A 143 -11.66 36.98 2.86
CA HIS A 143 -10.82 36.29 1.90
C HIS A 143 -11.17 36.77 0.47
N PRO A 144 -10.21 37.22 -0.34
CA PRO A 144 -10.48 37.88 -1.62
C PRO A 144 -11.21 36.97 -2.62
N LYS A 145 -10.99 35.66 -2.53
CA LYS A 145 -11.58 34.66 -3.44
C LYS A 145 -12.79 33.92 -2.88
N TYR A 146 -12.89 33.76 -1.57
CA TYR A 146 -13.79 32.80 -0.94
C TYR A 146 -14.73 33.43 0.09
N GLY A 147 -14.58 34.73 0.39
CA GLY A 147 -15.38 35.38 1.43
C GLY A 147 -14.98 34.90 2.84
N ASN A 148 -15.94 34.86 3.75
CA ASN A 148 -15.75 34.35 5.10
C ASN A 148 -16.30 32.92 5.20
N PHE A 149 -15.56 32.05 5.86
CA PHE A 149 -15.89 30.65 6.10
C PHE A 149 -15.20 30.18 7.39
N ASP A 150 -15.66 29.09 8.00
CA ASP A 150 -15.26 28.68 9.35
C ASP A 150 -13.74 28.49 9.53
N ALA A 151 -13.05 28.06 8.48
CA ALA A 151 -11.59 27.88 8.50
C ALA A 151 -10.81 29.19 8.37
N PHE A 152 -11.45 30.30 7.99
CA PHE A 152 -10.79 31.59 7.83
C PHE A 152 -10.90 32.42 9.11
N MET A 153 -9.79 32.50 9.85
CA MET A 153 -9.77 32.96 11.23
C MET A 153 -8.65 33.98 11.50
N ALA A 154 -8.81 34.77 12.55
CA ALA A 154 -7.83 35.71 13.03
C ALA A 154 -7.65 35.67 14.56
N LEU A 155 -6.45 36.02 15.01
CA LEU A 155 -6.07 36.20 16.40
C LEU A 155 -5.54 37.63 16.60
N PRO A 156 -6.28 38.50 17.30
CA PRO A 156 -5.77 39.78 17.75
C PRO A 156 -4.60 39.59 18.72
N LEU A 157 -3.48 40.28 18.49
CA LEU A 157 -2.31 40.25 19.37
C LEU A 157 -2.23 41.49 20.27
N ASN A 158 -2.83 42.61 19.87
CA ASN A 158 -2.98 43.83 20.65
C ASN A 158 -4.20 44.66 20.18
N GLU A 159 -4.52 45.74 20.90
CA GLU A 159 -5.65 46.65 20.61
C GLU A 159 -5.57 47.31 19.22
N GLY A 160 -4.37 47.37 18.62
CA GLY A 160 -4.18 47.91 17.28
C GLY A 160 -4.87 47.09 16.18
N PHE A 161 -5.24 45.83 16.47
CA PHE A 161 -5.94 44.96 15.52
C PHE A 161 -7.38 45.38 15.23
N ASP A 162 -8.04 46.05 16.18
CA ASP A 162 -9.46 46.44 16.05
C ASP A 162 -9.71 47.41 14.89
N LYS A 163 -8.64 48.09 14.43
CA LYS A 163 -8.68 49.04 13.32
C LYS A 163 -8.41 48.39 11.96
N ILE A 164 -8.03 47.11 11.92
CA ILE A 164 -7.69 46.40 10.70
C ILE A 164 -8.95 45.79 10.09
N ARG A 165 -9.31 46.23 8.89
CA ARG A 165 -10.46 45.77 8.09
C ARG A 165 -10.03 45.65 6.63
N GLY A 166 -10.66 44.78 5.84
CA GLY A 166 -10.41 44.70 4.39
C GLY A 166 -10.14 43.30 3.84
N LYS A 167 -9.50 43.22 2.68
CA LYS A 167 -9.18 41.96 2.01
C LYS A 167 -7.82 41.44 2.43
N PHE A 168 -7.75 40.16 2.78
CA PHE A 168 -6.51 39.50 3.20
C PHE A 168 -5.69 38.97 2.02
N TYR A 169 -4.38 39.15 2.07
CA TYR A 169 -3.43 38.65 1.06
C TYR A 169 -2.20 38.05 1.75
N GLU A 170 -1.89 36.80 1.41
CA GLU A 170 -0.72 36.08 1.90
C GLU A 170 0.49 36.29 0.97
N ALA A 171 1.66 35.81 1.41
CA ALA A 171 2.84 35.77 0.58
C ALA A 171 2.61 34.89 -0.67
N SER A 172 3.16 35.30 -1.82
CA SER A 172 2.93 34.61 -3.10
C SER A 172 3.40 33.15 -3.10
N VAL A 173 4.36 32.81 -2.22
CA VAL A 173 4.85 31.44 -2.03
C VAL A 173 3.74 30.42 -1.76
N TYR A 174 2.65 30.80 -1.09
CA TYR A 174 1.52 29.89 -0.84
C TYR A 174 0.76 29.51 -2.12
N GLU A 175 0.83 30.35 -3.17
CA GLU A 175 0.22 30.08 -4.48
C GLU A 175 1.22 29.38 -5.44
N GLU A 176 2.52 29.60 -5.26
CA GLU A 176 3.61 29.11 -6.13
C GLU A 176 4.02 27.64 -5.88
N CYS A 177 3.40 26.96 -4.91
CA CYS A 177 3.73 25.57 -4.55
C CYS A 177 2.79 24.52 -5.17
N GLY A 178 1.97 24.89 -6.16
CA GLY A 178 0.95 24.01 -6.74
C GLY A 178 1.38 23.19 -7.97
N ASN A 179 2.61 23.34 -8.48
CA ASN A 179 3.04 22.69 -9.71
C ASN A 179 3.33 21.18 -9.50
N PRO A 180 2.56 20.26 -10.11
CA PRO A 180 2.73 18.82 -9.89
C PRO A 180 4.09 18.26 -10.30
N ALA A 181 4.69 18.79 -11.37
CA ALA A 181 5.99 18.31 -11.85
C ALA A 181 7.12 18.69 -10.88
N GLU A 182 7.07 19.91 -10.35
CA GLU A 182 8.03 20.39 -9.35
C GLU A 182 7.90 19.59 -8.05
N ILE A 183 6.66 19.36 -7.59
CA ILE A 183 6.40 18.54 -6.39
C ILE A 183 6.96 17.13 -6.59
N ALA A 184 6.71 16.51 -7.75
CA ALA A 184 7.20 15.16 -8.06
C ALA A 184 8.74 15.09 -8.01
N THR A 185 9.43 16.03 -8.67
CA THR A 185 10.90 16.10 -8.61
C THR A 185 11.41 16.38 -7.20
N TYR A 186 10.73 17.23 -6.43
CA TYR A 186 11.14 17.53 -5.06
C TYR A 186 10.97 16.31 -4.13
N ASN A 187 9.94 15.50 -4.35
CA ASN A 187 9.65 14.29 -3.58
C ASN A 187 10.75 13.23 -3.71
N GLU A 188 11.52 13.19 -4.80
CA GLU A 188 12.61 12.22 -5.00
C GLU A 188 13.72 12.34 -3.94
N LYS A 189 13.79 13.46 -3.22
CA LYS A 189 14.73 13.67 -2.11
C LYS A 189 14.32 12.93 -0.82
N PHE A 190 13.07 12.48 -0.73
CA PHE A 190 12.49 11.92 0.50
C PHE A 190 12.13 10.44 0.31
N PRO A 191 11.96 9.68 1.41
CA PRO A 191 11.40 8.34 1.34
C PRO A 191 10.06 8.31 0.59
N TYR A 192 9.90 7.32 -0.28
CA TYR A 192 8.68 7.19 -1.08
C TYR A 192 7.47 6.84 -0.19
N TYR A 193 6.41 7.64 -0.29
CA TYR A 193 5.09 7.34 0.26
C TYR A 193 4.07 7.31 -0.88
N LYS A 194 3.15 6.34 -0.90
CA LYS A 194 2.15 6.22 -1.97
C LYS A 194 1.11 7.35 -1.87
N PRO A 195 0.90 8.18 -2.90
CA PRO A 195 -0.24 9.09 -2.96
C PRO A 195 -1.53 8.28 -3.06
N LEU A 196 -2.53 8.59 -2.23
CA LEU A 196 -3.79 7.87 -2.19
C LEU A 196 -4.96 8.83 -2.32
N LYS A 197 -5.90 8.47 -3.20
CA LYS A 197 -7.18 9.16 -3.30
C LYS A 197 -8.16 8.46 -2.36
N LEU A 198 -8.59 9.16 -1.31
CA LEU A 198 -9.46 8.64 -0.28
C LEU A 198 -10.86 9.22 -0.43
N SER A 199 -11.89 8.43 -0.14
CA SER A 199 -13.29 8.92 -0.11
C SER A 199 -13.51 9.95 1.00
N CYS A 200 -12.82 9.80 2.13
CA CYS A 200 -12.75 10.75 3.23
C CYS A 200 -11.42 11.51 3.22
N GLN A 201 -11.26 12.44 2.29
CA GLN A 201 -10.02 13.22 2.09
C GLN A 201 -9.79 14.33 3.14
N TRP A 202 -10.29 14.14 4.36
CA TRP A 202 -10.17 15.09 5.49
C TRP A 202 -9.80 14.32 6.76
N LEU A 203 -8.56 13.85 6.83
CA LEU A 203 -8.03 12.98 7.89
C LEU A 203 -7.52 13.77 9.12
N HIS A 204 -8.24 14.78 9.60
CA HIS A 204 -7.76 15.57 10.74
C HIS A 204 -7.85 14.79 12.06
N LYS A 205 -8.89 13.95 12.22
CA LYS A 205 -9.10 13.09 13.39
C LYS A 205 -8.54 11.68 13.21
N GLU A 206 -8.82 11.07 12.07
CA GLU A 206 -8.36 9.72 11.74
C GLU A 206 -6.96 9.75 11.12
N ARG A 207 -6.24 8.64 11.17
CA ARG A 207 -4.94 8.45 10.52
C ARG A 207 -5.03 7.38 9.46
N LEU A 208 -4.15 7.47 8.48
CA LEU A 208 -4.03 6.48 7.42
C LEU A 208 -2.91 5.50 7.79
N GLY A 209 -3.18 4.22 7.63
CA GLY A 209 -2.21 3.16 7.82
C GLY A 209 -2.45 2.03 6.84
N ARG A 210 -1.57 1.04 6.87
CA ARG A 210 -1.69 -0.16 6.03
C ARG A 210 -1.64 -1.40 6.89
N ILE A 211 -2.54 -2.36 6.68
CA ILE A 211 -2.53 -3.62 7.43
C ILE A 211 -1.30 -4.43 7.02
N SER A 212 -0.38 -4.64 7.95
CA SER A 212 0.85 -5.41 7.73
C SER A 212 0.73 -6.86 8.17
N GLU A 213 -0.12 -7.16 9.14
CA GLU A 213 -0.38 -8.50 9.64
C GLU A 213 -1.80 -8.60 10.20
N VAL A 214 -2.40 -9.80 10.10
CA VAL A 214 -3.70 -10.12 10.71
C VAL A 214 -3.57 -11.42 11.48
N GLU A 215 -3.83 -11.37 12.79
CA GLU A 215 -3.89 -12.54 13.67
C GLU A 215 -5.24 -12.59 14.40
N ARG A 216 -6.15 -13.42 13.89
CA ARG A 216 -7.53 -13.56 14.39
C ARG A 216 -8.30 -12.23 14.37
N ASN A 217 -8.36 -11.53 15.51
CA ASN A 217 -9.06 -10.26 15.69
C ASN A 217 -8.10 -9.11 16.06
N ILE A 218 -6.79 -9.36 15.96
CA ILE A 218 -5.73 -8.38 16.19
C ILE A 218 -5.12 -8.06 14.84
N TYR A 219 -5.00 -6.77 14.57
CA TYR A 219 -4.48 -6.23 13.32
C TYR A 219 -3.21 -5.46 13.62
N THR A 220 -2.13 -5.76 12.94
CA THR A 220 -0.95 -4.89 12.95
C THR A 220 -1.11 -3.86 11.84
N ILE A 221 -1.11 -2.59 12.21
CA ILE A 221 -1.21 -1.46 11.29
C ILE A 221 0.19 -0.87 11.15
N ARG A 222 0.71 -0.84 9.93
CA ARG A 222 1.89 -0.07 9.58
C ARG A 222 1.50 1.40 9.43
N PHE A 223 1.91 2.21 10.41
CA PHE A 223 1.74 3.66 10.44
C PHE A 223 3.11 4.30 10.22
N PHE A 224 3.39 4.68 8.98
CA PHE A 224 4.73 5.03 8.49
C PHE A 224 5.73 3.87 8.74
N GLU A 225 6.75 4.08 9.56
CA GLU A 225 7.76 3.07 9.93
C GLU A 225 7.40 2.31 11.21
N LYS A 226 6.31 2.68 11.89
CA LYS A 226 5.86 2.02 13.13
C LYS A 226 4.83 0.95 12.82
N ASP A 227 5.00 -0.22 13.42
CA ASP A 227 3.94 -1.23 13.51
C ASP A 227 3.21 -1.04 14.84
N ILE A 228 1.91 -0.74 14.76
CA ILE A 228 1.05 -0.52 15.93
C ILE A 228 -0.08 -1.55 15.95
N GLN A 229 -0.55 -1.87 17.15
CA GLN A 229 -1.66 -2.80 17.33
C GLN A 229 -2.99 -2.09 17.13
N GLY A 230 -3.91 -2.78 16.48
CA GLY A 230 -5.23 -2.27 16.14
C GLY A 230 -6.35 -3.30 16.27
N ARG A 231 -7.56 -2.79 16.49
CA ARG A 231 -8.82 -3.55 16.47
C ARG A 231 -9.82 -2.88 15.56
N ILE A 232 -10.75 -3.65 15.02
CA ILE A 232 -11.88 -3.11 14.27
C ILE A 232 -12.89 -2.39 15.18
N LYS A 233 -13.47 -1.30 14.67
CA LYS A 233 -14.62 -0.63 15.29
C LYS A 233 -15.83 -1.58 15.35
N GLY A 234 -16.69 -1.38 16.34
CA GLY A 234 -17.88 -2.23 16.54
C GLY A 234 -18.81 -2.33 15.33
N SER A 235 -18.82 -1.34 14.44
CA SER A 235 -19.61 -1.35 13.21
C SER A 235 -19.19 -2.42 12.20
N PHE A 236 -18.00 -2.99 12.33
CA PHE A 236 -17.58 -4.14 11.51
C PHE A 236 -18.21 -5.45 11.96
N TYR A 237 -18.75 -5.53 13.19
CA TYR A 237 -19.44 -6.75 13.65
C TYR A 237 -20.77 -6.90 12.92
N GLY A 238 -20.97 -8.05 12.27
CA GLY A 238 -22.17 -8.35 11.47
C GLY A 238 -22.09 -7.90 10.01
N GLU A 239 -21.01 -7.20 9.61
CA GLU A 239 -20.72 -6.95 8.21
C GLU A 239 -20.29 -8.23 7.48
N ASN A 240 -20.40 -8.23 6.15
CA ASN A 240 -19.89 -9.32 5.33
C ASN A 240 -18.38 -9.48 5.57
N PRO A 241 -17.86 -10.69 5.85
CA PRO A 241 -16.43 -10.97 6.01
C PRO A 241 -15.52 -10.37 4.92
N GLU A 242 -16.02 -10.16 3.70
CA GLU A 242 -15.29 -9.48 2.62
C GLU A 242 -14.88 -8.05 2.97
N LYS A 243 -15.67 -7.35 3.80
CA LYS A 243 -15.43 -5.95 4.20
C LYS A 243 -14.45 -5.83 5.36
N LEU A 244 -14.08 -6.94 5.99
CA LEU A 244 -13.08 -6.92 7.06
C LEU A 244 -11.70 -6.60 6.49
N PRO A 245 -10.84 -5.89 7.25
CA PRO A 245 -9.48 -5.60 6.81
C PRO A 245 -8.67 -6.87 6.56
N VAL A 246 -7.87 -6.89 5.51
CA VAL A 246 -6.89 -7.95 5.21
C VAL A 246 -5.50 -7.36 5.02
N VAL A 247 -4.47 -8.19 5.01
CA VAL A 247 -3.09 -7.73 4.75
C VAL A 247 -3.03 -6.99 3.41
N GLY A 248 -2.39 -5.83 3.42
CA GLY A 248 -2.28 -4.94 2.27
C GLY A 248 -3.37 -3.87 2.16
N ASP A 249 -4.47 -3.97 2.91
CA ASP A 249 -5.49 -2.92 2.97
C ASP A 249 -4.93 -1.62 3.52
N TYR A 250 -5.30 -0.51 2.88
CA TYR A 250 -5.21 0.81 3.49
C TYR A 250 -6.43 1.02 4.38
N VAL A 251 -6.21 1.54 5.58
CA VAL A 251 -7.26 1.74 6.58
C VAL A 251 -7.17 3.12 7.20
N THR A 252 -8.32 3.70 7.51
CA THR A 252 -8.38 4.82 8.44
C THR A 252 -8.58 4.31 9.85
N PHE A 253 -7.94 4.95 10.82
CA PHE A 253 -8.00 4.54 12.22
C PHE A 253 -7.84 5.70 13.19
N ASN A 254 -8.40 5.56 14.39
CA ASN A 254 -8.12 6.45 15.51
C ASN A 254 -6.84 5.99 16.20
N TYR A 255 -5.78 6.80 16.12
CA TYR A 255 -4.50 6.48 16.72
C TYR A 255 -4.56 6.57 18.25
N ASN A 256 -4.16 5.51 18.91
CA ASN A 256 -4.03 5.44 20.37
C ASN A 256 -2.59 5.01 20.73
N PRO A 257 -1.74 5.92 21.23
CA PRO A 257 -0.35 5.58 21.54
C PRO A 257 -0.17 4.74 22.82
N ILE A 258 -1.19 4.62 23.67
CA ILE A 258 -1.12 3.96 24.99
C ILE A 258 -1.79 2.57 24.96
N GLY A 259 -2.44 2.19 23.86
CA GLY A 259 -3.13 0.90 23.72
C GLY A 259 -3.47 0.59 22.27
N ASP A 260 -4.53 -0.20 22.07
CA ASP A 260 -4.95 -0.58 20.72
C ASP A 260 -5.58 0.62 20.00
N SER A 261 -5.13 0.85 18.77
CA SER A 261 -5.76 1.79 17.84
C SER A 261 -7.04 1.19 17.26
N VAL A 262 -8.00 2.03 16.88
CA VAL A 262 -9.30 1.55 16.39
C VAL A 262 -9.43 1.82 14.89
N ILE A 263 -9.45 0.75 14.09
CA ILE A 263 -9.72 0.79 12.65
C ILE A 263 -11.17 1.22 12.43
N THR A 264 -11.37 2.34 11.76
CA THR A 264 -12.68 2.94 11.54
C THR A 264 -13.23 2.64 10.15
N SER A 265 -12.37 2.53 9.13
CA SER A 265 -12.77 2.15 7.78
C SER A 265 -11.65 1.44 7.00
N VAL A 266 -12.04 0.68 5.97
CA VAL A 266 -11.15 0.11 4.96
C VAL A 266 -11.28 0.96 3.70
N CYS A 267 -10.17 1.43 3.16
CA CYS A 267 -10.15 2.20 1.92
C CYS A 267 -10.50 1.34 0.71
N GLU A 268 -10.86 1.97 -0.41
CA GLU A 268 -11.15 1.26 -1.66
C GLU A 268 -9.96 0.40 -2.10
N ARG A 269 -10.25 -0.86 -2.47
CA ARG A 269 -9.25 -1.83 -2.89
C ARG A 269 -9.02 -1.73 -4.39
N THR A 270 -7.75 -1.66 -4.80
CA THR A 270 -7.39 -1.73 -6.22
C THR A 270 -7.31 -3.17 -6.74
N SER A 271 -7.11 -4.11 -5.83
CA SER A 271 -7.08 -5.55 -6.11
C SER A 271 -7.42 -6.32 -4.83
N PHE A 272 -8.02 -7.50 -4.97
CA PHE A 272 -8.47 -8.30 -3.85
C PHE A 272 -8.38 -9.80 -4.14
N LEU A 273 -7.34 -10.44 -3.59
CA LEU A 273 -7.12 -11.87 -3.75
C LEU A 273 -7.97 -12.64 -2.73
N GLN A 274 -8.90 -13.42 -3.24
CA GLN A 274 -9.79 -14.27 -2.45
C GLN A 274 -9.99 -15.62 -3.12
N ARG A 275 -10.35 -16.64 -2.33
CA ARG A 275 -10.64 -17.98 -2.84
C ARG A 275 -11.65 -18.72 -1.97
N PRO A 276 -12.34 -19.75 -2.48
CA PRO A 276 -13.08 -20.67 -1.62
C PRO A 276 -12.17 -21.33 -0.58
N ASP A 277 -12.62 -21.37 0.66
CA ASP A 277 -12.00 -22.10 1.76
C ASP A 277 -12.16 -23.60 1.50
N GLN A 278 -11.05 -24.31 1.54
CA GLN A 278 -11.02 -25.75 1.23
C GLN A 278 -11.46 -26.62 2.40
N ALA A 279 -11.36 -26.12 3.64
CA ALA A 279 -11.80 -26.85 4.82
C ALA A 279 -13.31 -26.65 5.08
N LYS A 280 -13.91 -25.59 4.53
CA LYS A 280 -15.31 -25.23 4.72
C LYS A 280 -15.96 -24.86 3.39
N THR A 281 -16.67 -25.81 2.81
CA THR A 281 -17.44 -25.61 1.57
C THR A 281 -18.35 -24.38 1.69
N GLY A 282 -18.29 -23.49 0.71
CA GLY A 282 -19.11 -22.27 0.65
C GLY A 282 -18.60 -21.08 1.48
N VAL A 283 -17.45 -21.20 2.16
CA VAL A 283 -16.82 -20.06 2.86
C VAL A 283 -15.72 -19.47 1.99
N MET A 284 -15.62 -18.14 1.90
CA MET A 284 -14.51 -17.48 1.21
C MET A 284 -13.35 -17.18 2.18
N GLN A 285 -12.13 -17.42 1.71
CA GLN A 285 -10.89 -17.01 2.34
C GLN A 285 -10.34 -15.76 1.65
N TYR A 286 -10.37 -14.64 2.37
CA TYR A 286 -9.79 -13.36 1.93
C TYR A 286 -8.30 -13.32 2.29
N MET A 287 -7.46 -13.08 1.29
CA MET A 287 -6.01 -13.31 1.43
C MET A 287 -5.24 -12.02 1.56
N VAL A 288 -5.32 -11.17 0.53
CA VAL A 288 -4.49 -10.00 0.34
C VAL A 288 -5.27 -8.96 -0.46
N ALA A 289 -5.11 -7.69 -0.12
CA ALA A 289 -5.61 -6.57 -0.91
C ALA A 289 -4.47 -5.69 -1.42
N ASN A 290 -4.75 -4.92 -2.47
CA ASN A 290 -3.85 -3.91 -3.04
C ASN A 290 -2.48 -4.48 -3.46
N ALA A 291 -2.45 -5.70 -4.01
CA ALA A 291 -1.32 -6.27 -4.70
C ALA A 291 -1.36 -5.85 -6.19
N ASP A 292 -0.36 -5.07 -6.63
CA ASP A 292 -0.21 -4.69 -8.03
C ASP A 292 0.22 -5.92 -8.87
N TYR A 293 1.21 -6.66 -8.36
CA TYR A 293 1.72 -7.88 -8.98
C TYR A 293 1.58 -9.06 -8.03
N SER A 294 1.27 -10.24 -8.57
CA SER A 294 1.24 -11.49 -7.82
C SER A 294 2.24 -12.46 -8.43
N PHE A 295 3.36 -12.65 -7.73
CA PHE A 295 4.44 -13.54 -8.12
C PHE A 295 4.07 -14.98 -7.77
N ILE A 296 3.78 -15.78 -8.79
CA ILE A 296 3.47 -17.20 -8.67
C ILE A 296 4.78 -17.98 -8.79
N VAL A 297 5.35 -18.33 -7.64
CA VAL A 297 6.67 -18.95 -7.54
C VAL A 297 6.54 -20.47 -7.60
N THR A 298 7.22 -21.10 -8.55
CA THR A 298 7.27 -22.55 -8.73
C THR A 298 8.66 -22.97 -9.21
N SER A 299 9.16 -24.13 -8.77
CA SER A 299 10.48 -24.60 -9.20
C SER A 299 10.39 -25.52 -10.41
N LEU A 300 11.34 -25.40 -11.34
CA LEU A 300 11.47 -26.22 -12.57
C LEU A 300 11.96 -27.66 -12.34
N ASN A 301 11.79 -28.19 -11.13
CA ASN A 301 12.09 -29.57 -10.78
C ASN A 301 10.78 -30.40 -10.71
N ASP A 302 10.76 -31.47 -9.93
CA ASP A 302 9.57 -32.32 -9.75
C ASP A 302 8.35 -31.59 -9.15
N ASP A 303 8.49 -30.36 -8.65
CA ASP A 303 7.37 -29.54 -8.16
C ASP A 303 6.62 -28.78 -9.27
N TYR A 304 7.14 -28.76 -10.50
CA TYR A 304 6.49 -28.07 -11.61
C TYR A 304 5.11 -28.65 -11.89
N SER A 305 4.08 -27.80 -11.86
CA SER A 305 2.71 -28.20 -12.13
C SER A 305 1.96 -27.11 -12.88
N TYR A 306 1.77 -27.32 -14.18
CA TYR A 306 0.97 -26.43 -15.04
C TYR A 306 -0.41 -26.13 -14.44
N ASN A 307 -1.13 -27.17 -14.01
CA ASN A 307 -2.47 -27.01 -13.42
C ASN A 307 -2.46 -26.18 -12.14
N ARG A 308 -1.39 -26.27 -11.33
CA ARG A 308 -1.24 -25.44 -10.14
C ARG A 308 -1.01 -23.98 -10.52
N ILE A 309 -0.15 -23.72 -11.50
CA ILE A 309 0.12 -22.37 -12.00
C ILE A 309 -1.15 -21.75 -12.58
N ALA A 310 -1.87 -22.45 -13.46
CA ALA A 310 -3.10 -21.96 -14.06
C ALA A 310 -4.20 -21.65 -13.03
N ARG A 311 -4.30 -22.43 -11.94
CA ARG A 311 -5.20 -22.11 -10.83
C ARG A 311 -4.80 -20.84 -10.09
N TYR A 312 -3.51 -20.64 -9.81
CA TYR A 312 -3.02 -19.40 -9.23
C TYR A 312 -3.28 -18.21 -10.13
N VAL A 313 -2.99 -18.34 -11.43
CA VAL A 313 -3.27 -17.30 -12.44
C VAL A 313 -4.74 -16.93 -12.42
N SER A 314 -5.65 -17.91 -12.35
CA SER A 314 -7.08 -17.62 -12.27
C SER A 314 -7.46 -16.81 -11.02
N VAL A 315 -6.94 -17.14 -9.84
CA VAL A 315 -7.22 -16.39 -8.61
C VAL A 315 -6.69 -14.96 -8.71
N VAL A 316 -5.50 -14.80 -9.30
CA VAL A 316 -4.84 -13.50 -9.46
C VAL A 316 -5.61 -12.59 -10.42
N LEU A 317 -6.01 -13.12 -11.58
CA LEU A 317 -6.78 -12.37 -12.57
C LEU A 317 -8.17 -11.96 -12.06
N GLN A 318 -8.84 -12.84 -11.31
CA GLN A 318 -10.13 -12.50 -10.68
C GLN A 318 -10.02 -11.43 -9.59
N GLY A 319 -8.85 -11.32 -8.97
CA GLY A 319 -8.59 -10.34 -7.93
C GLY A 319 -7.97 -9.06 -8.45
N ASP A 320 -7.99 -8.81 -9.77
CA ASP A 320 -7.45 -7.61 -10.42
C ASP A 320 -5.97 -7.33 -10.13
N SER A 321 -5.18 -8.38 -9.91
CA SER A 321 -3.73 -8.31 -9.79
C SER A 321 -3.07 -8.89 -11.04
N VAL A 322 -1.88 -8.41 -11.39
CA VAL A 322 -1.15 -8.89 -12.58
C VAL A 322 -0.38 -10.17 -12.25
N PRO A 323 -0.64 -11.31 -12.94
CA PRO A 323 0.06 -12.56 -12.70
C PRO A 323 1.46 -12.56 -13.31
N VAL A 324 2.46 -12.76 -12.47
CA VAL A 324 3.86 -12.94 -12.88
C VAL A 324 4.33 -14.30 -12.40
N VAL A 325 4.57 -15.24 -13.31
CA VAL A 325 5.03 -16.58 -12.94
C VAL A 325 6.55 -16.59 -12.87
N VAL A 326 7.08 -16.94 -11.71
CA VAL A 326 8.52 -17.01 -11.47
C VAL A 326 8.92 -18.48 -11.38
N LEU A 327 9.54 -18.96 -12.47
CA LEU A 327 10.06 -20.32 -12.61
C LEU A 327 11.47 -20.38 -12.02
N THR A 328 11.58 -20.81 -10.76
CA THR A 328 12.86 -20.89 -10.04
C THR A 328 13.66 -22.14 -10.41
N LYS A 329 14.96 -22.13 -10.08
CA LYS A 329 15.91 -23.23 -10.32
C LYS A 329 16.08 -23.55 -11.80
N SER A 330 16.12 -22.51 -12.64
CA SER A 330 16.30 -22.64 -14.09
C SER A 330 17.60 -23.35 -14.46
N ASP A 331 18.61 -23.31 -13.59
CA ASP A 331 19.89 -24.03 -13.69
C ASP A 331 19.75 -25.57 -13.76
N LEU A 332 18.65 -26.12 -13.24
CA LEU A 332 18.38 -27.56 -13.25
C LEU A 332 17.58 -28.02 -14.49
N CYS A 333 17.22 -27.11 -15.40
CA CYS A 333 16.32 -27.39 -16.50
C CYS A 333 17.03 -27.25 -17.86
N GLY A 334 17.14 -28.35 -18.60
CA GLY A 334 17.77 -28.35 -19.93
C GLY A 334 16.98 -27.63 -21.03
N ASN A 335 15.69 -27.32 -20.82
CA ASN A 335 14.87 -26.60 -21.80
C ASN A 335 13.83 -25.70 -21.12
N VAL A 336 14.33 -24.62 -20.50
CA VAL A 336 13.53 -23.59 -19.84
C VAL A 336 12.49 -22.97 -20.78
N GLY A 337 12.89 -22.67 -22.03
CA GLY A 337 12.03 -21.98 -23.01
C GLY A 337 10.74 -22.74 -23.35
N ARG A 338 10.74 -24.08 -23.23
CA ARG A 338 9.50 -24.87 -23.35
C ARG A 338 8.50 -24.50 -22.25
N TYR A 339 8.94 -24.45 -21.00
CA TYR A 339 8.08 -24.21 -19.84
C TYR A 339 7.57 -22.78 -19.80
N VAL A 340 8.42 -21.81 -20.18
CA VAL A 340 8.03 -20.41 -20.34
C VAL A 340 6.84 -20.30 -21.31
N ARG A 341 6.97 -20.81 -22.54
CA ARG A 341 5.88 -20.77 -23.55
C ARG A 341 4.64 -21.55 -23.11
N GLU A 342 4.81 -22.66 -22.41
CA GLU A 342 3.69 -23.46 -21.89
C GLU A 342 2.87 -22.62 -20.89
N VAL A 343 3.53 -21.95 -19.95
CA VAL A 343 2.86 -21.09 -18.96
C VAL A 343 2.28 -19.82 -19.58
N GLU A 344 2.99 -19.16 -20.50
CA GLU A 344 2.49 -17.98 -21.22
C GLU A 344 1.22 -18.28 -22.02
N SER A 345 1.01 -19.54 -22.43
CA SER A 345 -0.21 -19.94 -23.15
C SER A 345 -1.49 -19.92 -22.29
N ILE A 346 -1.38 -19.75 -20.97
CA ILE A 346 -2.53 -19.69 -20.05
C ILE A 346 -3.38 -18.44 -20.33
N SER A 347 -2.75 -17.28 -20.49
CA SER A 347 -3.36 -16.00 -20.82
C SER A 347 -2.28 -15.01 -21.27
N ASP A 348 -2.66 -14.13 -22.19
CA ASP A 348 -1.88 -12.98 -22.68
C ASP A 348 -1.43 -12.01 -21.57
N LYS A 349 -2.14 -11.97 -20.44
CA LYS A 349 -1.81 -11.15 -19.26
C LYS A 349 -0.74 -11.77 -18.36
N VAL A 350 -0.32 -13.01 -18.62
CA VAL A 350 0.69 -13.72 -17.83
C VAL A 350 2.08 -13.37 -18.34
N ARG A 351 2.94 -12.88 -17.44
CA ARG A 351 4.39 -12.78 -17.66
C ARG A 351 5.11 -13.93 -17.01
N VAL A 352 6.19 -14.42 -17.61
CA VAL A 352 6.94 -15.56 -17.09
C VAL A 352 8.43 -15.25 -17.08
N HIS A 353 9.05 -15.35 -15.91
CA HIS A 353 10.49 -15.20 -15.73
C HIS A 353 11.08 -16.49 -15.21
N ALA A 354 12.15 -16.95 -15.85
CA ALA A 354 12.88 -18.13 -15.41
C ALA A 354 14.19 -17.72 -14.77
N ILE A 355 14.33 -18.02 -13.48
CA ILE A 355 15.41 -17.48 -12.66
C ILE A 355 16.19 -18.57 -11.92
N SER A 356 17.44 -18.26 -11.60
CA SER A 356 18.20 -18.99 -10.60
C SER A 356 18.76 -18.01 -9.59
N ALA A 357 18.12 -17.92 -8.42
CA ALA A 357 18.57 -17.05 -7.33
C ALA A 357 19.95 -17.44 -6.76
N LEU A 358 20.38 -18.69 -6.97
CA LEU A 358 21.70 -19.15 -6.53
C LEU A 358 22.84 -18.60 -7.39
N TYR A 359 22.58 -18.44 -8.69
CA TYR A 359 23.57 -18.03 -9.69
C TYR A 359 23.31 -16.62 -10.24
N ASP A 360 22.37 -15.88 -9.64
CA ASP A 360 21.94 -14.55 -10.07
C ASP A 360 21.51 -14.49 -11.56
N ILE A 361 20.86 -15.55 -12.04
CA ILE A 361 20.40 -15.65 -13.43
C ILE A 361 18.96 -15.15 -13.52
N GLY A 362 18.70 -14.16 -14.38
CA GLY A 362 17.37 -13.65 -14.72
C GLY A 362 16.69 -12.84 -13.60
N LEU A 363 17.39 -12.54 -12.50
CA LEU A 363 16.86 -11.72 -11.41
C LEU A 363 16.70 -10.25 -11.83
N ASP A 364 17.55 -9.78 -12.74
CA ASP A 364 17.52 -8.44 -13.32
C ASP A 364 16.22 -8.15 -14.08
N GLU A 365 15.63 -9.17 -14.71
CA GLU A 365 14.34 -9.05 -15.38
C GLU A 365 13.22 -8.66 -14.39
N LEU A 366 13.35 -9.02 -13.11
CA LEU A 366 12.32 -8.69 -12.11
C LEU A 366 12.35 -7.22 -11.68
N ASN A 367 13.39 -6.46 -12.03
CA ASN A 367 13.51 -5.04 -11.69
C ASN A 367 12.35 -4.20 -12.28
N GLU A 368 11.72 -4.64 -13.37
CA GLU A 368 10.55 -3.97 -13.96
C GLU A 368 9.35 -3.89 -12.99
N TYR A 369 9.29 -4.79 -12.01
CA TYR A 369 8.23 -4.84 -11.00
C TYR A 369 8.61 -4.10 -9.71
N LEU A 370 9.90 -3.84 -9.49
CA LEU A 370 10.45 -3.21 -8.29
C LEU A 370 10.35 -1.68 -8.33
N ILE A 371 9.15 -1.19 -8.67
CA ILE A 371 8.85 0.23 -8.77
C ILE A 371 8.35 0.75 -7.40
N PRO A 372 8.87 1.87 -6.86
CA PRO A 372 8.38 2.45 -5.62
C PRO A 372 6.86 2.59 -5.59
N GLY A 373 6.23 2.15 -4.50
CA GLY A 373 4.77 2.17 -4.31
C GLY A 373 4.00 1.01 -4.92
N LYS A 374 4.67 0.13 -5.68
CA LYS A 374 4.10 -1.14 -6.12
C LYS A 374 4.15 -2.17 -5.00
N THR A 375 3.12 -3.01 -4.96
CA THR A 375 3.00 -4.12 -4.02
C THR A 375 3.08 -5.44 -4.76
N ILE A 376 3.98 -6.32 -4.31
CA ILE A 376 4.19 -7.66 -4.86
C ILE A 376 3.71 -8.68 -3.83
N CYS A 377 2.75 -9.52 -4.20
CA CYS A 377 2.30 -10.65 -3.39
C CYS A 377 3.04 -11.92 -3.83
N LEU A 378 3.66 -12.66 -2.90
CA LEU A 378 4.28 -13.95 -3.20
C LEU A 378 3.28 -15.08 -2.97
N LEU A 379 3.03 -15.86 -4.03
CA LEU A 379 2.17 -17.06 -4.05
C LEU A 379 2.98 -18.28 -4.47
N GLY A 380 2.59 -19.48 -4.02
CA GLY A 380 3.19 -20.75 -4.45
C GLY A 380 3.41 -21.76 -3.33
N SER A 381 3.80 -22.97 -3.69
CA SER A 381 3.98 -24.09 -2.74
C SER A 381 5.17 -23.89 -1.80
N SER A 382 5.15 -24.60 -0.68
CA SER A 382 6.32 -24.68 0.21
C SER A 382 7.50 -25.32 -0.53
N GLY A 383 8.72 -24.79 -0.37
CA GLY A 383 9.91 -25.30 -1.05
C GLY A 383 10.12 -24.84 -2.50
N ALA A 384 9.17 -24.07 -3.07
CA ALA A 384 9.28 -23.49 -4.42
C ALA A 384 10.36 -22.39 -4.55
N GLY A 385 10.96 -21.95 -3.45
CA GLY A 385 12.00 -20.92 -3.44
C GLY A 385 11.52 -19.49 -3.11
N LYS A 386 10.29 -19.31 -2.60
CA LYS A 386 9.75 -17.98 -2.23
C LYS A 386 10.65 -17.21 -1.25
N SER A 387 11.08 -17.84 -0.15
CA SER A 387 11.94 -17.17 0.84
C SER A 387 13.32 -16.87 0.26
N THR A 388 13.86 -17.73 -0.60
CA THR A 388 15.12 -17.48 -1.31
C THR A 388 14.99 -16.29 -2.25
N LEU A 389 13.90 -16.21 -3.02
CA LEU A 389 13.58 -15.08 -3.87
C LEU A 389 13.38 -13.79 -3.06
N LEU A 390 12.63 -13.85 -1.96
CA LEU A 390 12.42 -12.72 -1.06
C LEU A 390 13.77 -12.17 -0.58
N ASN A 391 14.67 -13.04 -0.10
CA ASN A 391 16.00 -12.62 0.34
C ASN A 391 16.82 -11.99 -0.79
N ALA A 392 16.74 -12.55 -2.00
CA ALA A 392 17.42 -11.98 -3.16
C ALA A 392 16.86 -10.60 -3.54
N LEU A 393 15.53 -10.40 -3.49
CA LEU A 393 14.87 -9.12 -3.80
C LEU A 393 15.07 -8.05 -2.72
N VAL A 394 15.21 -8.46 -1.46
CA VAL A 394 15.46 -7.56 -0.33
C VAL A 394 16.89 -7.01 -0.36
N GLY A 395 17.84 -7.77 -0.92
CA GLY A 395 19.28 -7.42 -0.93
C GLY A 395 19.95 -7.54 0.44
N ASP A 396 21.28 -7.53 0.47
CA ASP A 396 22.08 -7.69 1.71
C ASP A 396 21.94 -6.53 2.71
N ASP A 397 21.48 -5.34 2.29
CA ASP A 397 21.49 -4.12 3.13
C ASP A 397 20.33 -4.01 4.13
N VAL A 398 19.25 -4.78 3.99
CA VAL A 398 18.12 -4.74 4.95
C VAL A 398 18.31 -5.73 6.11
N MET A 399 19.15 -6.76 5.94
CA MET A 399 19.46 -7.72 7.02
C MET A 399 20.28 -7.11 8.18
N LYS A 400 20.87 -5.91 8.02
CA LYS A 400 21.66 -5.24 9.07
C LYS A 400 20.83 -4.37 10.03
N THR A 401 19.61 -3.99 9.68
CA THR A 401 18.83 -2.98 10.45
C THR A 401 17.49 -3.49 10.97
N GLY A 402 16.98 -4.61 10.45
CA GLY A 402 15.83 -5.30 11.04
C GLY A 402 16.29 -6.32 12.06
N LYS A 403 15.93 -6.17 13.34
CA LYS A 403 15.91 -7.28 14.29
C LYS A 403 14.93 -8.35 13.78
N ILE A 404 15.39 -9.19 12.85
CA ILE A 404 14.92 -10.57 12.79
C ILE A 404 15.32 -11.11 14.15
N ARG A 405 14.34 -11.37 15.02
CA ARG A 405 14.59 -12.06 16.29
C ARG A 405 15.47 -13.27 15.97
N GLU A 406 16.70 -13.26 16.47
CA GLU A 406 17.66 -14.37 16.44
C GLU A 406 17.18 -15.52 17.35
N SER A 407 15.95 -15.98 17.15
CA SER A 407 15.39 -17.14 17.82
C SER A 407 14.83 -18.08 16.76
N ASP A 408 15.72 -18.68 15.99
CA ASP A 408 15.69 -20.13 15.71
C ASP A 408 16.85 -20.51 14.79
N SER A 409 18.02 -20.74 15.40
CA SER A 409 19.21 -21.28 14.77
C SER A 409 19.08 -22.76 14.40
N LYS A 410 18.04 -23.12 13.62
CA LYS A 410 17.90 -24.43 12.96
C LYS A 410 17.04 -24.31 11.69
N GLY A 411 17.65 -23.89 10.58
CA GLY A 411 17.36 -24.28 9.18
C GLY A 411 15.94 -24.67 8.75
N ARG A 412 14.89 -24.10 9.34
CA ARG A 412 13.49 -24.47 9.11
C ARG A 412 12.64 -23.21 9.20
N HIS A 413 12.90 -22.26 8.29
CA HIS A 413 12.08 -21.07 8.11
C HIS A 413 10.68 -21.50 7.65
N THR A 414 9.81 -21.76 8.62
CA THR A 414 8.39 -21.96 8.43
C THR A 414 7.74 -20.66 8.86
N THR A 415 7.78 -19.62 8.02
CA THR A 415 7.02 -18.40 8.28
C THR A 415 5.55 -18.82 8.45
N THR A 416 4.90 -18.49 9.55
CA THR A 416 3.50 -18.88 9.85
C THR A 416 2.51 -17.72 9.75
N HIS A 417 3.00 -16.49 9.61
CA HIS A 417 2.20 -15.25 9.59
C HIS A 417 2.35 -14.47 8.28
N ARG A 418 1.21 -14.01 7.71
CA ARG A 418 1.21 -13.15 6.51
C ARG A 418 1.78 -11.80 6.90
N GLN A 419 2.91 -11.44 6.31
CA GLN A 419 3.62 -10.22 6.67
C GLN A 419 3.84 -9.35 5.44
N LEU A 420 3.45 -8.08 5.56
CA LEU A 420 3.88 -7.02 4.65
C LEU A 420 5.25 -6.49 5.07
N ILE A 421 6.20 -6.54 4.14
CA ILE A 421 7.56 -6.02 4.28
C ILE A 421 7.70 -4.84 3.33
N GLN A 422 8.14 -3.70 3.85
CA GLN A 422 8.45 -2.53 3.04
C GLN A 422 9.95 -2.50 2.77
N LEU A 423 10.35 -2.52 1.49
CA LEU A 423 11.74 -2.37 1.08
C LEU A 423 12.18 -0.91 1.14
N ALA A 424 13.49 -0.69 1.26
CA ALA A 424 14.09 0.65 1.18
C ALA A 424 13.81 1.33 -0.17
N SER A 425 13.65 0.56 -1.24
CA SER A 425 13.24 1.03 -2.56
C SER A 425 11.80 1.56 -2.62
N GLY A 426 11.01 1.45 -1.55
CA GLY A 426 9.60 1.88 -1.55
C GLY A 426 8.63 0.82 -2.10
N VAL A 427 9.12 -0.36 -2.51
CA VAL A 427 8.30 -1.52 -2.89
C VAL A 427 7.79 -2.22 -1.64
N SER A 428 6.54 -2.68 -1.66
CA SER A 428 5.99 -3.55 -0.60
C SER A 428 5.96 -5.00 -1.08
N ILE A 429 6.43 -5.93 -0.26
CA ILE A 429 6.28 -7.38 -0.51
C ILE A 429 5.36 -7.97 0.54
N ILE A 430 4.36 -8.73 0.12
CA ILE A 430 3.48 -9.49 1.01
C ILE A 430 3.87 -10.97 0.87
N ASP A 431 4.51 -11.51 1.91
CA ASP A 431 4.71 -12.95 1.98
C ASP A 431 3.45 -13.58 2.54
N THR A 432 2.81 -14.44 1.74
CA THR A 432 1.75 -15.30 2.24
C THR A 432 2.40 -16.62 2.62
N PRO A 433 2.76 -16.84 3.90
CA PRO A 433 3.29 -18.11 4.31
C PRO A 433 2.30 -19.18 3.95
N GLY A 434 2.83 -20.21 3.29
CA GLY A 434 2.13 -21.43 2.98
C GLY A 434 0.65 -21.18 2.69
N MET A 435 0.32 -20.94 1.43
CA MET A 435 -0.85 -21.62 0.89
C MET A 435 -0.61 -23.12 1.11
N ARG A 436 -0.82 -23.59 2.34
CA ARG A 436 -0.78 -24.99 2.74
C ARG A 436 -1.79 -25.63 1.83
N GLU A 437 -1.22 -26.34 0.85
CA GLU A 437 -1.85 -27.10 -0.20
C GLU A 437 -3.09 -26.37 -0.74
N ILE A 438 -2.97 -25.77 -1.93
CA ILE A 438 -4.08 -25.96 -2.86
C ILE A 438 -4.35 -27.46 -2.82
N GLY A 439 -5.46 -27.89 -2.22
CA GLY A 439 -5.84 -29.27 -1.96
C GLY A 439 -5.35 -30.20 -3.06
N MET A 440 -4.16 -30.75 -2.86
CA MET A 440 -3.62 -31.83 -3.65
C MET A 440 -3.82 -33.07 -2.80
N ALA A 441 -5.07 -33.35 -2.46
CA ALA A 441 -5.47 -34.72 -2.23
C ALA A 441 -5.33 -35.45 -3.58
N LYS A 442 -4.11 -35.89 -3.91
CA LYS A 442 -3.75 -36.90 -4.93
C LYS A 442 -4.76 -37.07 -6.08
N THR A 443 -5.15 -35.99 -6.73
CA THR A 443 -6.02 -36.04 -7.89
C THR A 443 -5.36 -35.19 -8.95
N GLU A 444 -4.36 -35.78 -9.59
CA GLU A 444 -3.91 -35.36 -10.92
C GLU A 444 -5.02 -35.52 -11.99
N GLU A 445 -6.27 -35.82 -11.60
CA GLU A 445 -7.33 -36.30 -12.50
C GLU A 445 -8.69 -35.57 -12.34
N GLY A 446 -8.80 -34.47 -11.58
CA GLY A 446 -10.08 -33.74 -11.42
C GLY A 446 -9.97 -32.22 -11.60
N ILE A 447 -10.97 -31.59 -12.22
CA ILE A 447 -11.16 -30.14 -12.11
C ILE A 447 -11.70 -29.85 -10.71
N ASP A 448 -10.86 -29.19 -9.92
CA ASP A 448 -10.95 -29.01 -8.46
C ASP A 448 -11.81 -27.80 -8.03
N ASN A 449 -12.05 -27.63 -6.73
CA ASN A 449 -12.87 -26.58 -6.08
C ASN A 449 -12.57 -25.13 -6.47
N THR A 450 -11.48 -24.85 -7.21
CA THR A 450 -11.17 -23.51 -7.74
C THR A 450 -12.20 -23.02 -8.76
N PHE A 451 -12.86 -23.95 -9.46
CA PHE A 451 -13.92 -23.66 -10.43
C PHE A 451 -15.26 -24.25 -9.99
N SER A 452 -15.48 -24.40 -8.67
CA SER A 452 -16.72 -24.97 -8.13
C SER A 452 -17.94 -24.15 -8.56
N ASP A 453 -17.80 -22.83 -8.61
CA ASP A 453 -18.78 -21.90 -9.16
C ASP A 453 -19.19 -22.27 -10.60
N ILE A 454 -18.22 -22.54 -11.48
CA ILE A 454 -18.49 -22.97 -12.86
C ILE A 454 -19.13 -24.35 -12.89
N LEU A 455 -18.67 -25.28 -12.05
CA LEU A 455 -19.22 -26.64 -11.97
C LEU A 455 -20.67 -26.65 -11.47
N GLU A 456 -20.99 -25.83 -10.47
CA GLU A 456 -22.34 -25.65 -9.94
C GLU A 456 -23.27 -25.04 -11.00
N LEU A 457 -22.82 -24.02 -11.73
CA LEU A 457 -23.55 -23.44 -12.85
C LEU A 457 -23.71 -24.44 -14.01
N ALA A 458 -22.69 -25.25 -14.30
CA ALA A 458 -22.75 -26.26 -15.35
C ALA A 458 -23.84 -27.31 -15.05
N CYS A 459 -24.02 -27.71 -13.78
CA CYS A 459 -25.09 -28.62 -13.34
C CYS A 459 -26.50 -28.04 -13.53
N MET A 460 -26.63 -26.72 -13.65
CA MET A 460 -27.91 -26.03 -13.90
C MET A 460 -28.18 -25.82 -15.40
N CYS A 461 -27.29 -26.27 -16.29
CA CYS A 461 -27.51 -26.17 -17.73
C CYS A 461 -28.66 -27.07 -18.17
N LYS A 462 -29.41 -26.61 -19.16
CA LYS A 462 -30.50 -27.39 -19.79
C LYS A 462 -30.02 -28.73 -20.36
N PHE A 463 -28.77 -28.79 -20.83
CA PHE A 463 -28.15 -29.97 -21.43
C PHE A 463 -26.97 -30.46 -20.58
N SER A 464 -26.87 -31.78 -20.41
CA SER A 464 -25.81 -32.43 -19.61
C SER A 464 -24.43 -32.42 -20.29
N ASP A 465 -24.38 -32.22 -21.60
CA ASP A 465 -23.17 -32.18 -22.44
C ASP A 465 -22.88 -30.78 -22.99
N CYS A 466 -23.44 -29.75 -22.34
CA CYS A 466 -23.25 -28.35 -22.69
C CYS A 466 -21.76 -27.97 -22.70
N LYS A 467 -21.27 -27.41 -23.81
CA LYS A 467 -19.89 -26.89 -23.95
C LYS A 467 -19.78 -25.43 -23.50
N HIS A 468 -20.91 -24.81 -23.17
CA HIS A 468 -21.05 -23.43 -22.72
C HIS A 468 -20.66 -22.39 -23.79
N GLU A 469 -20.79 -22.73 -25.07
CA GLU A 469 -20.41 -21.87 -26.20
C GLU A 469 -21.60 -21.04 -26.69
N SER A 470 -22.66 -21.71 -27.16
CA SER A 470 -23.83 -21.07 -27.76
C SER A 470 -25.13 -21.81 -27.49
N GLU A 471 -25.12 -22.79 -26.57
CA GLU A 471 -26.27 -23.65 -26.32
C GLU A 471 -27.41 -22.88 -25.61
N PRO A 472 -28.66 -23.02 -26.08
CA PRO A 472 -29.80 -22.33 -25.47
C PRO A 472 -30.11 -22.93 -24.08
N GLY A 473 -30.23 -22.07 -23.07
CA GLY A 473 -30.43 -22.50 -21.67
C GLY A 473 -29.14 -22.93 -20.96
N CYS A 474 -27.99 -22.44 -21.42
CA CYS A 474 -26.72 -22.56 -20.70
C CYS A 474 -26.69 -21.59 -19.50
N ALA A 475 -26.70 -22.14 -18.28
CA ALA A 475 -26.65 -21.35 -17.05
C ALA A 475 -25.31 -20.62 -16.86
N VAL A 476 -24.21 -21.19 -17.37
CA VAL A 476 -22.87 -20.55 -17.35
C VAL A 476 -22.84 -19.28 -18.21
N ARG A 477 -23.40 -19.32 -19.43
CA ARG A 477 -23.51 -18.14 -20.31
C ARG A 477 -24.41 -17.08 -19.71
N ALA A 478 -25.54 -17.48 -19.12
CA ALA A 478 -26.44 -16.57 -18.44
C ALA A 478 -25.76 -15.88 -17.23
N ALA A 479 -24.89 -16.58 -16.50
CA ALA A 479 -24.09 -15.99 -15.42
C ALA A 479 -23.06 -14.97 -15.95
N ILE A 480 -22.49 -15.20 -17.14
CA ILE A 480 -21.61 -14.24 -17.82
C ILE A 480 -22.38 -12.99 -18.22
N GLU A 481 -23.57 -13.13 -18.80
CA GLU A 481 -24.43 -11.99 -19.18
C GLU A 481 -24.85 -11.14 -17.98
N ARG A 482 -24.99 -11.76 -16.79
CA ARG A 482 -25.28 -11.05 -15.53
C ARG A 482 -24.06 -10.48 -14.83
N GLY A 483 -22.85 -10.74 -15.33
CA GLY A 483 -21.58 -10.30 -14.72
C GLY A 483 -21.16 -11.09 -13.48
N GLU A 484 -21.82 -12.22 -13.20
CA GLU A 484 -21.48 -13.11 -12.08
C GLU A 484 -20.24 -13.98 -12.39
N LEU A 485 -19.93 -14.17 -13.68
CA LEU A 485 -18.79 -14.94 -14.18
C LEU A 485 -18.11 -14.19 -15.33
N SER A 486 -16.78 -14.12 -15.36
CA SER A 486 -16.08 -13.51 -16.51
C SER A 486 -15.80 -14.53 -17.62
N GLU A 487 -15.83 -14.09 -18.89
CA GLU A 487 -15.48 -14.94 -20.03
C GLU A 487 -14.02 -15.44 -19.93
N GLU A 488 -13.11 -14.58 -19.47
CA GLU A 488 -11.69 -14.93 -19.22
C GLU A 488 -11.58 -16.12 -18.25
N ARG A 489 -12.41 -16.18 -17.21
CA ARG A 489 -12.40 -17.30 -16.25
C ARG A 489 -12.92 -18.59 -16.87
N LEU A 490 -13.96 -18.52 -17.71
CA LEU A 490 -14.46 -19.68 -18.44
C LEU A 490 -13.40 -20.20 -19.43
N GLU A 491 -12.64 -19.32 -20.06
CA GLU A 491 -11.54 -19.68 -20.94
C GLU A 491 -10.41 -20.40 -20.19
N LEU A 492 -10.02 -19.90 -19.01
CA LEU A 492 -9.05 -20.58 -18.14
C LEU A 492 -9.52 -21.99 -17.74
N TYR A 493 -10.79 -22.14 -17.38
CA TYR A 493 -11.40 -23.44 -17.08
C TYR A 493 -11.30 -24.41 -18.28
N ARG A 494 -11.62 -23.92 -19.49
CA ARG A 494 -11.52 -24.71 -20.73
C ARG A 494 -10.09 -25.11 -21.05
N ASN A 495 -9.14 -24.17 -20.93
CA ASN A 495 -7.72 -24.41 -21.21
C ASN A 495 -7.15 -25.46 -20.27
N LEU A 496 -7.52 -25.42 -18.99
CA LEU A 496 -7.22 -26.48 -18.02
C LEU A 496 -7.80 -27.84 -18.42
N GLY A 497 -9.06 -27.88 -18.85
CA GLY A 497 -9.70 -29.10 -19.34
C GLY A 497 -8.97 -29.71 -20.55
N ARG A 498 -8.60 -28.89 -21.54
CA ARG A 498 -7.87 -29.32 -22.75
C ARG A 498 -6.47 -29.83 -22.42
N GLU A 499 -5.72 -29.11 -21.57
CA GLU A 499 -4.38 -29.53 -21.15
C GLU A 499 -4.41 -30.79 -20.28
N ASN A 500 -5.44 -31.01 -19.46
CA ASN A 500 -5.61 -32.27 -18.74
C ASN A 500 -5.72 -33.47 -19.69
N VAL A 501 -6.53 -33.35 -20.75
CA VAL A 501 -6.65 -34.40 -21.79
C VAL A 501 -5.30 -34.62 -22.50
N ARG A 502 -4.61 -33.54 -22.85
CA ARG A 502 -3.31 -33.59 -23.55
C ARG A 502 -2.21 -34.20 -22.68
N ASN A 503 -2.12 -33.80 -21.42
CA ASN A 503 -1.15 -34.30 -20.45
C ASN A 503 -1.41 -35.77 -20.10
N TYR A 504 -2.68 -36.18 -19.98
CA TYR A 504 -3.05 -37.58 -19.82
C TYR A 504 -2.60 -38.42 -21.02
N ALA A 505 -2.88 -37.96 -22.25
CA ALA A 505 -2.44 -38.64 -23.47
C ALA A 505 -0.89 -38.75 -23.55
N LYS A 506 -0.17 -37.68 -23.21
CA LYS A 506 1.31 -37.67 -23.15
C LYS A 506 1.85 -38.60 -22.06
N LYS A 507 1.32 -38.56 -20.83
CA LYS A 507 1.71 -39.47 -19.74
C LYS A 507 1.50 -40.94 -20.13
N LYS A 508 0.42 -41.26 -20.85
CA LYS A 508 0.15 -42.60 -21.37
C LYS A 508 1.18 -43.02 -22.42
N GLU A 509 1.58 -42.14 -23.33
CA GLU A 509 2.64 -42.40 -24.31
C GLU A 509 4.03 -42.53 -23.67
N ILE A 510 4.38 -41.67 -22.71
CA ILE A 510 5.62 -41.76 -21.94
C ILE A 510 5.67 -43.07 -21.13
N SER A 511 4.56 -43.47 -20.49
CA SER A 511 4.45 -44.73 -19.77
C SER A 511 4.61 -45.96 -20.69
N LYS A 512 4.03 -45.90 -21.91
CA LYS A 512 4.26 -46.92 -22.95
C LYS A 512 5.73 -46.97 -23.38
N TRP A 513 6.37 -45.81 -23.58
CA TRP A 513 7.77 -45.70 -23.95
C TRP A 513 8.71 -46.20 -22.83
N ALA A 514 8.48 -45.80 -21.59
CA ALA A 514 9.23 -46.26 -20.42
C ALA A 514 9.09 -47.79 -20.21
N LYS A 515 7.89 -48.34 -20.39
CA LYS A 515 7.67 -49.79 -20.40
C LYS A 515 8.39 -50.48 -21.57
N LYS A 516 8.35 -49.91 -22.78
CA LYS A 516 9.11 -50.42 -23.93
C LYS A 516 10.62 -50.40 -23.67
N MET A 517 11.13 -49.32 -23.07
CA MET A 517 12.56 -49.11 -22.81
C MET A 517 13.07 -49.99 -21.66
N LYS A 518 12.23 -50.24 -20.65
CA LYS A 518 12.48 -51.24 -19.59
C LYS A 518 12.49 -52.65 -20.17
N ASN A 519 11.51 -52.99 -21.01
CA ASN A 519 11.49 -54.26 -21.75
C ASN A 519 12.67 -54.38 -22.74
N PHE A 520 13.18 -53.28 -23.28
CA PHE A 520 14.36 -53.27 -24.17
C PHE A 520 15.65 -53.48 -23.38
N LYS A 521 15.78 -52.89 -22.19
CA LYS A 521 16.89 -53.15 -21.25
C LYS A 521 16.86 -54.57 -20.71
N ASP A 522 15.68 -55.10 -20.39
CA ASP A 522 15.52 -56.48 -19.90
C ASP A 522 15.77 -57.52 -21.01
N LYS A 523 15.48 -57.19 -22.28
CA LYS A 523 15.76 -58.06 -23.44
C LYS A 523 17.20 -57.98 -23.94
N ASN A 524 17.87 -56.83 -23.80
CA ASN A 524 19.26 -56.64 -24.20
C ASN A 524 20.23 -56.76 -23.03
N ASN A 525 19.96 -57.68 -22.09
CA ASN A 525 20.93 -58.09 -21.09
C ASN A 525 22.09 -58.82 -21.79
N TRP A 526 22.95 -58.05 -22.46
CA TRP A 526 24.26 -58.48 -22.89
C TRP A 526 25.07 -58.69 -21.62
N GLY A 527 25.19 -59.96 -21.25
CA GLY A 527 26.21 -60.38 -20.32
C GLY A 527 27.57 -59.99 -20.89
N SER A 528 28.32 -59.24 -20.10
CA SER A 528 29.77 -59.14 -20.18
C SER A 528 30.23 -59.10 -18.73
N PHE A 529 30.71 -60.23 -18.20
CA PHE A 529 32.11 -60.69 -18.27
C PHE A 529 33.06 -59.71 -17.58
#